data_AF-A0A6V7IZX2-F1
#
_entry.id   AF-A0A6V7IZX2-F1
#
_cell.length_a   1.000
_cell.length_b   1.000
_cell.length_c   1.000
_cell.angle_alpha   90.00
_cell.angle_beta   90.00
_cell.angle_gamma   90.00
#
_symmetry.space_group_name_H-M   'P 1'
#
loop_
_entity.id
_entity.type
_entity.pdbx_description
1 polymer ?
#
loop_
_entity_poly.entity_id
_entity_poly.type
_entity_poly.pdbx_seq_one_letter_code
_entity_poly.pdbx_strand_id
1 'polypeptide(L)' 'IVTGARLIRRDRVLYIQPKQGKLLPNGAIDPHSESWVELLPGGKVEILEKNNKAFFLDDVMVPLGATVT' A
#
# COMPACT_ATOMS: atom_id res chain seq x y z
N ILE A 1 -2.98 -1.05 9.80
CA ILE A 1 -3.46 -1.98 8.75
C ILE A 1 -3.63 -1.22 7.47
N VAL A 2 -3.29 -1.81 6.33
CA VAL A 2 -3.50 -1.18 5.02
C VAL A 2 -4.99 -1.14 4.69
N THR A 3 -5.52 0.06 4.46
CA THR A 3 -6.95 0.29 4.15
C THR A 3 -7.18 0.77 2.72
N GLY A 4 -6.10 1.06 1.99
CA GLY A 4 -6.14 1.46 0.60
C GLY A 4 -4.77 1.80 0.06
N ALA A 5 -4.70 2.12 -1.23
CA ALA A 5 -3.48 2.59 -1.89
C ALA A 5 -3.84 3.64 -2.95
N ARG A 6 -2.91 4.54 -3.25
CA ARG A 6 -3.02 5.50 -4.35
C ARG A 6 -1.70 5.67 -5.09
N LEU A 7 -1.78 6.17 -6.32
CA LEU A 7 -0.61 6.58 -7.09
C LEU A 7 -0.35 8.08 -6.90
N ILE A 8 0.90 8.46 -6.59
CA ILE A 8 1.34 9.85 -6.51
C ILE A 8 2.54 10.04 -7.42
N ARG A 9 2.55 11.12 -8.20
CA ARG A 9 3.73 11.54 -8.95
C ARG A 9 4.45 12.67 -8.21
N ARG A 10 5.74 12.48 -7.91
CA ARG A 10 6.63 13.48 -7.29
C ARG A 10 8.02 13.37 -7.91
N ASP A 11 8.65 14.48 -8.24
CA ASP A 11 10.03 14.50 -8.80
C ASP A 11 10.25 13.55 -9.99
N ARG A 12 9.22 13.43 -10.87
CA ARG A 12 9.16 12.52 -12.03
C ARG A 12 9.16 11.03 -11.71
N VAL A 13 9.06 10.65 -10.44
CA VAL A 13 8.87 9.28 -9.97
C VAL A 13 7.39 9.04 -9.63
N LEU A 14 6.88 7.85 -9.96
CA LEU A 14 5.55 7.39 -9.58
C LEU A 14 5.66 6.53 -8.33
N TYR A 15 4.94 6.90 -7.27
CA TYR A 15 4.93 6.22 -5.99
C TYR A 15 3.58 5.53 -5.78
N ILE A 16 3.60 4.32 -5.22
CA ILE A 16 2.42 3.71 -4.59
C ILE A 16 2.44 4.16 -3.12
N GLN A 17 1.44 4.92 -2.71
CA GLN A 17 1.29 5.37 -1.34
C GLN A 17 0.16 4.58 -0.65
N PRO A 18 0.47 3.80 0.40
CA PRO A 18 -0.55 3.11 1.16
C PRO A 18 -1.28 4.07 2.12
N LYS A 19 -2.55 3.76 2.37
CA LYS A 19 -3.36 4.32 3.46
C LYS A 19 -3.37 3.31 4.60
N GLN A 20 -3.19 3.79 5.83
CA GLN A 20 -3.23 2.95 7.01
C GLN A 20 -4.26 3.46 8.02
N GLY A 21 -4.89 2.53 8.73
CA GLY A 21 -5.79 2.80 9.84
C GLY A 21 -5.62 1.81 11.00
N LYS A 22 -6.16 2.18 12.16
CA LYS A 22 -6.24 1.35 13.36
C LYS A 22 -7.40 0.37 13.24
N LEU A 23 -7.10 -0.89 13.50
CA LEU A 23 -8.10 -1.94 13.59
C LEU A 23 -8.78 -1.90 14.95
N LEU A 24 -10.11 -1.96 14.95
CA LEU A 24 -10.94 -2.15 16.13
C LEU A 24 -11.14 -3.65 16.42
N PRO A 25 -11.44 -4.04 17.68
CA PRO A 25 -11.59 -5.45 18.04
C PRO A 25 -12.63 -6.23 17.22
N ASN A 26 -13.61 -5.53 16.64
CA ASN A 26 -14.66 -6.10 15.81
C ASN A 26 -14.27 -6.24 14.32
N GLY A 27 -13.01 -5.95 13.96
CA GLY A 27 -12.54 -5.98 12.58
C GLY A 27 -12.83 -4.72 11.77
N ALA A 28 -13.55 -3.74 12.34
CA ALA A 28 -13.77 -2.46 11.69
C ALA A 28 -12.51 -1.57 11.76
N ILE A 29 -12.41 -0.61 10.85
CA ILE A 29 -11.37 0.42 10.90
C ILE A 29 -11.93 1.63 11.64
N ASP A 30 -11.13 2.20 12.55
CA ASP A 30 -11.44 3.50 13.17
C ASP A 30 -11.27 4.61 12.12
N PRO A 31 -12.36 5.29 11.69
CA PRO A 31 -12.31 6.28 10.61
C PRO A 31 -11.47 7.51 10.97
N HIS A 32 -11.26 7.80 12.26
CA HIS A 32 -10.45 8.93 12.71
C HIS A 32 -8.95 8.63 12.76
N SER A 33 -8.58 7.35 12.65
CA SER A 33 -7.18 6.92 12.67
C SER A 33 -6.55 6.81 11.28
N GLU A 34 -7.36 6.99 10.23
CA GLU A 34 -6.93 6.75 8.87
C GLU A 34 -6.01 7.88 8.37
N SER A 35 -4.82 7.52 7.88
CA SER A 35 -3.88 8.46 7.30
C SER A 35 -3.08 7.83 6.15
N TRP A 36 -2.59 8.69 5.25
CA TRP A 36 -1.68 8.27 4.19
C TRP A 36 -0.26 8.19 4.75
N VAL A 37 0.45 7.10 4.48
CA VAL A 37 1.83 6.94 4.93
C VAL A 37 2.71 7.95 4.22
N GLU A 38 3.51 8.73 4.95
CA GLU A 38 4.38 9.72 4.36
C GLU A 38 5.37 9.11 3.36
N LEU A 39 5.57 9.80 2.23
CA LEU A 39 6.55 9.41 1.23
C LEU A 39 7.95 9.77 1.74
N LEU A 40 8.56 8.84 2.48
CA LEU A 40 9.93 9.01 2.97
C LEU A 40 10.93 8.85 1.82
N PRO A 41 11.95 9.73 1.73
CA PRO A 41 13.08 9.51 0.82
C PRO A 41 13.81 8.23 1.24
N GLY A 42 13.97 7.27 0.30
CA GLY A 42 14.57 5.97 0.56
C GLY A 42 13.63 4.76 0.45
N GLY A 43 12.37 4.96 0.08
CA GLY A 43 11.50 3.86 -0.35
C GLY A 43 12.14 3.08 -1.51
N LYS A 44 11.86 1.77 -1.60
CA LYS A 44 12.29 0.96 -2.75
C LYS A 44 11.69 1.55 -4.02
N VAL A 45 12.55 2.03 -4.91
CA VAL A 45 12.16 2.49 -6.24
C VAL A 45 12.41 1.31 -7.18
N GLU A 46 11.34 0.70 -7.65
CA GLU A 46 11.44 -0.22 -8.79
C GLU A 46 11.38 0.59 -10.08
N ILE A 47 12.48 0.52 -10.84
CA ILE A 47 12.51 1.14 -12.16
C ILE A 47 11.76 0.20 -13.11
N LEU A 48 10.62 0.69 -13.61
CA LEU A 48 9.91 0.03 -14.70
C LEU A 48 10.68 0.25 -16.00
N GLU A 49 11.65 -0.63 -16.26
CA GLU A 49 12.34 -0.65 -17.54
C GLU A 49 11.36 -1.06 -18.65
N LYS A 50 11.57 -0.54 -19.86
CA LYS A 50 10.71 -0.80 -21.04
C LYS A 50 10.56 -2.29 -21.38
N ASN A 51 11.43 -3.13 -20.81
CA ASN A 51 11.49 -4.58 -21.00
C ASN A 51 10.73 -5.35 -19.89
N ASN A 52 10.50 -4.73 -18.73
CA ASN A 52 9.69 -5.27 -17.64
C ASN A 52 8.21 -4.92 -17.89
N LYS A 53 7.61 -5.60 -18.88
CA LYS A 53 6.20 -5.38 -19.27
C LYS A 53 5.22 -6.34 -18.62
N ALA A 54 5.71 -7.31 -17.86
CA ALA A 54 4.90 -8.35 -17.25
C ALA A 54 5.08 -8.31 -15.73
N PHE A 55 3.96 -8.29 -15.02
CA PHE A 55 3.90 -8.52 -13.59
C PHE A 55 3.11 -9.79 -13.37
N PHE A 56 3.56 -10.61 -12.43
CA PHE A 56 2.77 -11.74 -11.97
C PHE A 56 1.70 -11.18 -11.04
N LEU A 57 0.44 -11.40 -11.41
CA LEU A 57 -0.69 -11.19 -10.52
C LEU A 57 -0.88 -12.52 -9.79
N ASP A 58 -0.73 -12.47 -8.48
CA ASP A 58 -1.02 -13.60 -7.60
C ASP A 58 -2.12 -13.19 -6.63
N ASP A 59 -3.13 -14.05 -6.48
CA ASP A 59 -4.21 -13.85 -5.53
C ASP A 59 -3.73 -14.35 -4.17
N VAL A 60 -3.00 -13.49 -3.47
CA VAL A 60 -2.46 -13.81 -2.15
C VAL A 60 -3.61 -13.92 -1.14
N MET A 61 -3.96 -15.16 -0.80
CA MET A 61 -4.97 -15.46 0.20
C MET A 61 -4.36 -15.44 1.61
N VAL A 62 -4.85 -14.54 2.46
CA VAL A 62 -4.52 -14.52 3.88
C VAL A 62 -5.54 -15.31 4.69
N PRO A 63 -5.13 -16.04 5.76
CA PRO A 63 -6.06 -16.77 6.62
C PRO A 63 -7.12 -15.87 7.24
N LEU A 64 -8.29 -16.44 7.58
CA LEU A 64 -9.33 -15.72 8.31
C LEU A 64 -8.79 -15.18 9.64
N GLY A 65 -8.98 -13.89 9.90
CA GLY A 65 -8.49 -13.21 11.09
C GLY A 65 -7.07 -12.65 10.97
N ALA A 66 -6.34 -12.97 9.90
CA ALA A 66 -5.07 -12.32 9.58
C ALA A 66 -5.30 -10.99 8.86
N THR A 67 -4.32 -10.09 8.98
CA THR A 67 -4.39 -8.78 8.33
C THR A 67 -3.05 -8.37 7.75
N VAL A 68 -3.09 -7.61 6.65
CA VAL A 68 -1.90 -7.02 6.02
C VAL A 68 -1.55 -5.68 6.70
N THR A 69 -0.32 -5.57 7.18
CA THR A 69 0.18 -4.40 7.93
C THR A 69 1.27 -3.66 7.18
#